data_AF-A0A1M5X701-F1
#
_entry.id   AF-A0A1M5X701-F1
#
_cell.length_a   1.000
_cell.length_b   1.000
_cell.length_c   1.000
_cell.angle_alpha   90.00
_cell.angle_beta   90.00
_cell.angle_gamma   90.00
#
_symmetry.space_group_name_H-M   'P 1'
#
loop_
_entity.id
_entity.type
_entity.pdbx_description
1 polymer ?
#
loop_
_entity_poly.entity_id
_entity_poly.type
_entity_poly.pdbx_seq_one_letter_code
_entity_poly.pdbx_strand_id
1 'polypeptide(L)'
;MKTFRRGVKIVNCHKLKILLFCNVIFLLALLRPMLFFQDNLSLFQSGGAQLSNFDFICSFQGDGIVDFNNYIFVIIPLYSVMITFILDEVSGMISTIRLGSRIRLWNTKVLYVATSAFILSTLLIIGTYFISGLFIGTYSNAWNTELGLPYKIFGTTSKWLGLSTLLTTPKVLLVFWNTTFLGFLFIGLFICMMKVIVSNLYIYLSIIIILFMDFFNMLGVTVIRQISVTGNQWLNIGSIFFNALYFIFGIVFFYLLGKYINLEKDQYLGRTGV
;
A
#
# COMPACT_ATOMS: atom_id res chain seq x y z
N MET A 1 14.03 31.74 25.74
CA MET A 1 13.48 30.57 26.47
C MET A 1 12.02 30.20 26.10
N LYS A 2 11.12 31.15 25.79
CA LYS A 2 9.73 30.86 25.34
C LYS A 2 9.62 30.17 23.96
N THR A 3 10.57 30.42 23.06
CA THR A 3 10.64 29.80 21.71
C THR A 3 10.98 28.30 21.77
N PHE A 4 11.81 27.88 22.73
CA PHE A 4 12.20 26.47 22.88
C PHE A 4 11.03 25.60 23.40
N ARG A 5 10.21 26.12 24.33
CA ARG A 5 9.00 25.42 24.81
C ARG A 5 7.91 25.23 23.76
N ARG A 6 7.81 26.12 22.75
CA ARG A 6 6.89 25.94 21.61
C ARG A 6 7.36 24.84 20.67
N GLY A 7 8.67 24.76 20.38
CA GLY A 7 9.25 23.69 19.55
C GLY A 7 8.99 22.29 20.12
N VAL A 8 9.16 22.10 21.44
CA VAL A 8 8.92 20.80 22.10
C VAL A 8 7.44 20.39 22.07
N LYS A 9 6.50 21.34 22.22
CA LYS A 9 5.05 21.03 22.14
C LYS A 9 4.61 20.63 20.73
N ILE A 10 5.20 21.21 19.69
CA ILE A 10 4.86 20.90 18.28
C ILE A 10 5.37 19.50 17.90
N VAL A 11 6.57 19.12 18.35
CA VAL A 11 7.15 17.79 18.08
C VAL A 11 6.32 16.66 18.73
N ASN A 12 5.75 16.87 19.91
CA ASN A 12 4.90 15.87 20.58
C ASN A 12 3.54 15.68 19.89
N CYS A 13 2.95 16.75 19.36
CA CYS A 13 1.67 16.65 18.63
C CYS A 13 1.85 15.92 17.28
N HIS A 14 3.04 16.05 16.67
CA HIS A 14 3.38 15.41 15.40
C HIS A 14 3.54 13.88 15.53
N LYS A 15 4.32 13.42 16.50
CA LYS A 15 4.43 11.99 16.82
C LYS A 15 3.06 11.38 17.13
N LEU A 16 2.20 12.11 17.85
CA LEU A 16 0.85 11.68 18.18
C LEU A 16 -0.03 11.49 16.94
N LYS A 17 0.07 12.34 15.92
CA LYS A 17 -0.72 12.21 14.68
C LYS A 17 -0.29 11.03 13.81
N ILE A 18 1.02 10.82 13.64
CA ILE A 18 1.55 9.64 12.94
C ILE A 18 1.16 8.38 13.71
N LEU A 19 1.30 8.39 15.03
CA LEU A 19 0.88 7.29 15.89
C LEU A 19 -0.63 7.03 15.77
N LEU A 20 -1.48 8.05 15.78
CA LEU A 20 -2.91 7.94 15.55
C LEU A 20 -3.21 7.30 14.19
N PHE A 21 -2.52 7.73 13.13
CA PHE A 21 -2.72 7.16 11.79
C PHE A 21 -2.29 5.69 11.70
N CYS A 22 -1.12 5.35 12.25
CA CYS A 22 -0.69 3.95 12.39
C CYS A 22 -1.71 3.13 13.20
N ASN A 23 -2.29 3.71 14.25
CA ASN A 23 -3.37 3.08 15.01
C ASN A 23 -4.65 2.92 14.19
N VAL A 24 -5.04 3.89 13.35
CA VAL A 24 -6.20 3.73 12.46
C VAL A 24 -5.97 2.59 11.46
N ILE A 25 -4.80 2.52 10.84
CA ILE A 25 -4.47 1.42 9.92
C ILE A 25 -4.41 0.08 10.67
N PHE A 26 -3.84 0.05 11.86
CA PHE A 26 -3.80 -1.14 12.70
C PHE A 26 -5.22 -1.59 13.13
N LEU A 27 -6.09 -0.65 13.48
CA LEU A 27 -7.50 -0.91 13.80
C LEU A 27 -8.26 -1.40 12.57
N LEU A 28 -8.01 -0.84 11.39
CA LEU A 28 -8.58 -1.36 10.14
C LEU A 28 -8.06 -2.77 9.85
N ALA A 29 -6.79 -3.03 10.13
CA ALA A 29 -6.18 -4.34 10.00
C ALA A 29 -6.70 -5.38 11.01
N LEU A 30 -7.29 -4.94 12.11
CA LEU A 30 -8.03 -5.79 13.06
C LEU A 30 -9.50 -5.96 12.66
N LEU A 31 -10.16 -4.88 12.27
CA LEU A 31 -11.60 -4.83 12.03
C LEU A 31 -12.00 -5.56 10.75
N ARG A 32 -11.19 -5.47 9.68
CA ARG A 32 -11.52 -6.15 8.42
C ARG A 32 -11.48 -7.68 8.54
N PRO A 33 -10.47 -8.28 9.19
CA PRO A 33 -10.50 -9.71 9.46
C PRO A 33 -11.71 -10.15 10.30
N MET A 34 -12.13 -9.37 11.29
CA MET A 34 -13.34 -9.65 12.06
C MET A 34 -14.59 -9.65 11.17
N LEU A 35 -14.75 -8.64 10.31
CA LEU A 35 -15.88 -8.57 9.37
C LEU A 35 -15.85 -9.73 8.38
N PHE A 36 -14.69 -10.05 7.81
CA PHE A 36 -14.53 -11.18 6.91
C PHE A 36 -14.96 -12.50 7.58
N PHE A 37 -14.58 -12.70 8.85
CA PHE A 37 -14.98 -13.88 9.62
C PHE A 37 -16.49 -13.94 9.81
N GLN A 38 -17.14 -12.81 10.13
CA GLN A 38 -18.59 -12.72 10.29
C GLN A 38 -19.33 -13.00 8.98
N ASP A 39 -18.90 -12.37 7.89
CA ASP A 39 -19.56 -12.47 6.58
C ASP A 39 -19.46 -13.88 5.99
N ASN A 40 -18.38 -14.61 6.29
CA ASN A 40 -18.13 -15.93 5.72
C ASN A 40 -18.37 -17.08 6.71
N LEU A 41 -18.81 -16.81 7.95
CA LEU A 41 -19.03 -17.81 9.00
C LEU A 41 -19.95 -18.95 8.53
N SER A 42 -21.01 -18.61 7.80
CA SER A 42 -22.02 -19.56 7.31
C SER A 42 -21.48 -20.50 6.23
N LEU A 43 -20.60 -20.02 5.35
CA LEU A 43 -19.92 -20.82 4.33
C LEU A 43 -18.98 -21.85 4.98
N PHE A 44 -18.33 -21.50 6.09
CA PHE A 44 -17.42 -22.41 6.79
C PHE A 44 -18.14 -23.44 7.64
N GLN A 45 -19.26 -23.07 8.26
CA GLN A 45 -20.07 -24.01 9.04
C GLN A 45 -20.76 -25.06 8.15
N SER A 46 -21.01 -24.76 6.87
CA SER A 46 -21.75 -25.64 5.96
C SER A 46 -20.90 -26.35 4.89
N GLY A 47 -19.73 -25.82 4.52
CA GLY A 47 -18.98 -26.25 3.32
C GLY A 47 -17.79 -27.19 3.52
N GLY A 48 -17.39 -27.51 4.75
CA GLY A 48 -16.24 -28.39 5.03
C GLY A 48 -14.88 -27.88 4.51
N ALA A 49 -14.77 -26.57 4.22
CA ALA A 49 -13.53 -25.91 3.84
C ALA A 49 -12.83 -25.35 5.09
N GLN A 50 -11.51 -25.52 5.17
CA GLN A 50 -10.71 -25.00 6.28
C GLN A 50 -10.22 -23.59 5.94
N LEU A 51 -10.50 -22.64 6.83
CA LEU A 51 -9.99 -21.28 6.77
C LEU A 51 -8.46 -21.27 6.83
N SER A 52 -7.85 -20.51 5.91
CA SER A 52 -6.44 -20.18 5.95
C SER A 52 -6.25 -18.76 6.47
N ASN A 53 -5.11 -18.52 7.12
CA ASN A 53 -4.69 -17.16 7.50
C ASN A 53 -4.67 -16.18 6.32
N PHE A 54 -4.47 -16.72 5.11
CA PHE A 54 -4.41 -15.96 3.87
C PHE A 54 -5.77 -15.49 3.36
N ASP A 55 -6.87 -16.16 3.70
CA ASP A 55 -8.21 -15.74 3.28
C ASP A 55 -8.58 -14.36 3.85
N PHE A 56 -8.05 -14.03 5.03
CA PHE A 56 -8.16 -12.70 5.65
C PHE A 56 -7.29 -11.64 4.97
N ILE A 57 -6.18 -12.06 4.37
CA ILE A 57 -5.25 -11.16 3.67
C ILE A 57 -5.85 -10.82 2.31
N CYS A 58 -6.18 -11.82 1.52
CA CYS A 58 -6.85 -11.69 0.23
C CYS A 58 -7.66 -12.95 0.04
N SER A 59 -8.97 -12.83 -0.10
CA SER A 59 -9.76 -14.03 -0.40
C SER A 59 -9.56 -14.35 -1.88
N PHE A 60 -9.49 -15.63 -2.26
CA PHE A 60 -9.44 -16.01 -3.67
C PHE A 60 -10.66 -15.49 -4.48
N GLN A 61 -11.69 -15.01 -3.78
CA GLN A 61 -12.93 -14.44 -4.31
C GLN A 61 -13.00 -12.89 -4.20
N GLY A 62 -12.06 -12.22 -3.52
CA GLY A 62 -11.90 -10.75 -3.51
C GLY A 62 -12.34 -9.98 -2.26
N ASP A 63 -12.37 -10.58 -1.06
CA ASP A 63 -12.90 -9.95 0.18
C ASP A 63 -11.92 -9.82 1.38
N GLY A 64 -10.62 -10.02 1.18
CA GLY A 64 -9.57 -9.82 2.17
C GLY A 64 -9.06 -8.37 2.27
N ILE A 65 -8.20 -8.10 3.27
CA ILE A 65 -7.71 -6.74 3.56
C ILE A 65 -6.97 -6.07 2.40
N VAL A 66 -6.19 -6.82 1.62
CA VAL A 66 -5.42 -6.33 0.46
C VAL A 66 -6.09 -6.68 -0.86
N ASP A 67 -7.42 -6.69 -0.86
CA ASP A 67 -8.21 -6.73 -2.08
C ASP A 67 -8.52 -5.35 -2.64
N PHE A 68 -8.86 -5.35 -3.93
CA PHE A 68 -9.12 -4.16 -4.74
C PHE A 68 -10.05 -3.15 -4.06
N ASN A 69 -11.18 -3.62 -3.52
CA ASN A 69 -12.17 -2.76 -2.88
C ASN A 69 -11.59 -2.05 -1.64
N ASN A 70 -10.86 -2.77 -0.79
CA ASN A 70 -10.24 -2.20 0.39
C ASN A 70 -9.13 -1.21 0.02
N TYR A 71 -8.37 -1.49 -1.05
CA TYR A 71 -7.42 -0.52 -1.57
C TYR A 71 -8.09 0.78 -2.03
N ILE A 72 -9.14 0.68 -2.84
CA ILE A 72 -9.83 1.86 -3.40
C ILE A 72 -10.49 2.70 -2.33
N PHE A 73 -11.30 2.09 -1.47
CA PHE A 73 -12.20 2.85 -0.59
C PHE A 73 -11.56 3.29 0.71
N VAL A 74 -10.51 2.58 1.16
CA VAL A 74 -9.98 2.77 2.51
C VAL A 74 -8.49 3.06 2.47
N ILE A 75 -7.70 2.11 1.98
CA ILE A 75 -6.25 2.12 2.20
C ILE A 75 -5.57 3.24 1.42
N ILE A 76 -5.87 3.41 0.12
CA ILE A 76 -5.21 4.44 -0.70
C ILE A 76 -5.63 5.86 -0.32
N PRO A 77 -6.92 6.17 -0.10
CA PRO A 77 -7.32 7.47 0.41
C PRO A 77 -6.58 7.83 1.71
N LEU A 78 -6.54 6.91 2.69
CA LEU A 78 -5.82 7.13 3.94
C LEU A 78 -4.32 7.32 3.72
N TYR A 79 -3.71 6.45 2.92
CA TYR A 79 -2.29 6.54 2.59
C TYR A 79 -1.93 7.87 1.92
N SER A 80 -2.80 8.36 1.02
CA SER A 80 -2.59 9.63 0.33
C SER A 80 -2.59 10.83 1.28
N VAL A 81 -3.48 10.83 2.27
CA VAL A 81 -3.53 11.86 3.33
C VAL A 81 -2.27 11.81 4.19
N MET A 82 -1.85 10.60 4.60
CA MET A 82 -0.64 10.43 5.40
C MET A 82 0.61 10.92 4.67
N ILE A 83 0.81 10.51 3.42
CA ILE A 83 1.99 10.92 2.66
C ILE A 83 1.99 12.43 2.44
N THR A 84 0.85 13.01 2.07
CA THR A 84 0.74 14.47 1.89
C THR A 84 1.12 15.22 3.17
N PHE A 85 0.63 14.75 4.33
CA PHE A 85 0.97 15.31 5.64
C PHE A 85 2.48 15.19 5.95
N ILE A 86 3.08 14.01 5.75
CA ILE A 86 4.51 13.79 5.95
C ILE A 86 5.34 14.76 5.08
N LEU A 87 4.95 14.94 3.82
CA LEU A 87 5.67 15.80 2.87
C LEU A 87 5.57 17.29 3.23
N ASP A 88 4.43 17.73 3.75
CA ASP A 88 4.24 19.10 4.25
C ASP A 88 5.16 19.39 5.44
N GLU A 89 5.22 18.46 6.39
CA GLU A 89 6.04 18.59 7.60
C GLU A 89 7.54 18.60 7.27
N VAL A 90 7.99 17.71 6.37
CA VAL A 90 9.38 17.73 5.89
C VAL A 90 9.71 19.06 5.21
N SER A 91 8.77 19.63 4.46
CA SER A 91 8.97 20.93 3.80
C SER A 91 9.04 22.09 4.81
N GLY A 92 8.20 22.06 5.86
CA GLY A 92 8.18 23.07 6.93
C GLY A 92 9.40 23.02 7.85
N MET A 93 9.90 21.82 8.19
CA MET A 93 11.14 21.68 8.96
C MET A 93 12.35 22.21 8.18
N ILE A 94 12.45 21.91 6.89
CA ILE A 94 13.59 22.33 6.07
C ILE A 94 13.55 23.83 5.77
N SER A 95 12.37 24.46 5.63
CA SER A 95 12.30 25.92 5.48
C SER A 95 12.85 26.68 6.69
N THR A 96 12.78 26.08 7.89
CA THR A 96 13.38 26.65 9.12
C THR A 96 14.88 26.41 9.25
N ILE A 97 15.44 25.41 8.56
CA ILE A 97 16.88 25.12 8.54
C ILE A 97 17.45 25.64 7.22
N ARG A 98 17.98 26.88 7.24
CA ARG A 98 18.62 27.54 6.09
C ARG A 98 19.52 26.55 5.32
N LEU A 99 19.21 26.35 4.04
CA LEU A 99 20.09 25.84 2.97
C LEU A 99 20.54 24.37 3.09
N GLY A 100 19.67 23.45 2.65
CA GLY A 100 20.11 22.20 2.03
C GLY A 100 19.86 22.23 0.52
N SER A 101 20.72 21.57 -0.28
CA SER A 101 20.47 21.34 -1.72
C SER A 101 19.06 20.77 -1.95
N ARG A 102 18.29 21.28 -2.93
CA ARG A 102 16.96 20.73 -3.27
C ARG A 102 17.00 19.26 -3.65
N ILE A 103 18.13 18.78 -4.18
CA ILE A 103 18.36 17.35 -4.43
C ILE A 103 18.32 16.56 -3.13
N ARG A 104 18.98 17.05 -2.08
CA ARG A 104 18.96 16.42 -0.76
C ARG A 104 17.54 16.42 -0.20
N LEU A 105 16.81 17.53 -0.32
CA LEU A 105 15.40 17.60 0.09
C LEU A 105 14.52 16.60 -0.67
N TRP A 106 14.71 16.47 -1.99
CA TRP A 106 14.01 15.46 -2.80
C TRP A 106 14.30 14.04 -2.32
N ASN A 107 15.59 13.68 -2.19
CA ASN A 107 15.99 12.35 -1.73
C ASN A 107 15.47 12.06 -0.32
N THR A 108 15.44 13.05 0.57
CA THR A 108 14.84 12.90 1.91
C THR A 108 13.34 12.62 1.82
N LYS A 109 12.58 13.35 0.99
CA LYS A 109 11.15 13.09 0.77
C LYS A 109 10.90 11.70 0.22
N VAL A 110 11.68 11.27 -0.78
CA VAL A 110 11.65 9.93 -1.35
C VAL A 110 11.91 8.86 -0.29
N LEU A 111 12.91 9.07 0.57
CA LEU A 111 13.23 8.14 1.67
C LEU A 111 12.06 8.02 2.66
N TYR A 112 11.42 9.14 3.04
CA TYR A 112 10.24 9.11 3.91
C TYR A 112 9.07 8.36 3.27
N VAL A 113 8.81 8.56 1.97
CA VAL A 113 7.80 7.81 1.22
C VAL A 113 8.13 6.32 1.23
N ALA A 114 9.37 5.93 0.89
CA ALA A 114 9.79 4.54 0.85
C ALA A 114 9.70 3.86 2.22
N THR A 115 10.11 4.56 3.28
CA THR A 115 10.00 4.06 4.66
C THR A 115 8.54 3.87 5.07
N SER A 116 7.68 4.83 4.70
CA SER A 116 6.24 4.77 5.00
C SER A 116 5.56 3.61 4.26
N ALA A 117 5.86 3.44 2.97
CA ALA A 117 5.38 2.30 2.18
C ALA A 117 5.82 0.98 2.81
N PHE A 118 7.11 0.84 3.17
CA PHE A 118 7.65 -0.36 3.80
C PHE A 118 6.92 -0.71 5.11
N ILE A 119 6.77 0.27 6.01
CA ILE A 119 6.09 0.07 7.30
C ILE A 119 4.65 -0.35 7.08
N LEU A 120 3.91 0.33 6.20
CA LEU A 120 2.50 0.03 5.97
C LEU A 120 2.28 -1.32 5.31
N SER A 121 3.07 -1.69 4.31
CA SER A 121 2.97 -3.02 3.68
C SER A 121 3.30 -4.12 4.69
N THR A 122 4.28 -3.89 5.56
CA THR A 122 4.61 -4.85 6.62
C THR A 122 3.47 -4.98 7.63
N LEU A 123 2.92 -3.86 8.10
CA LEU A 123 1.79 -3.87 9.05
C LEU A 123 0.53 -4.52 8.44
N LEU A 124 0.21 -4.23 7.18
CA LEU A 124 -0.95 -4.83 6.52
C LEU A 124 -0.76 -6.33 6.29
N ILE A 125 0.37 -6.77 5.75
CA ILE A 125 0.52 -8.18 5.37
C ILE A 125 0.90 -9.04 6.58
N ILE A 126 1.99 -8.68 7.26
CA ILE A 126 2.49 -9.45 8.38
C ILE A 126 1.60 -9.28 9.61
N GLY A 127 1.12 -8.06 9.86
CA GLY A 127 0.17 -7.81 10.95
C GLY A 127 -1.12 -8.59 10.77
N THR A 128 -1.74 -8.56 9.57
CA THR A 128 -2.96 -9.35 9.32
C THR A 128 -2.69 -10.85 9.37
N TYR A 129 -1.54 -11.35 8.92
CA TYR A 129 -1.16 -12.77 9.06
C TYR A 129 -1.09 -13.21 10.53
N PHE A 130 -0.49 -12.39 11.40
CA PHE A 130 -0.43 -12.70 12.84
C PHE A 130 -1.79 -12.63 13.50
N ILE A 131 -2.56 -11.57 13.20
CA ILE A 131 -3.92 -11.41 13.72
C ILE A 131 -4.79 -12.59 13.29
N SER A 132 -4.79 -12.97 12.00
CA SER A 132 -5.61 -14.08 11.51
C SER A 132 -5.23 -15.41 12.17
N GLY A 133 -3.93 -15.68 12.36
CA GLY A 133 -3.51 -16.88 13.09
C GLY A 133 -3.96 -16.94 14.55
N LEU A 134 -4.03 -15.79 15.24
CA LEU A 134 -4.62 -15.71 16.58
C LEU A 134 -6.13 -15.97 16.57
N PHE A 135 -6.86 -15.47 15.57
CA PHE A 135 -8.30 -15.68 15.43
C PHE A 135 -8.66 -17.12 15.07
N ILE A 136 -7.93 -17.74 14.15
CA ILE A 136 -8.17 -19.14 13.73
C ILE A 136 -7.62 -20.13 14.78
N GLY A 137 -6.62 -19.72 15.57
CA GLY A 137 -5.94 -20.57 16.54
C GLY A 137 -4.86 -21.49 15.93
N THR A 138 -4.53 -21.29 14.65
CA THR A 138 -3.45 -22.01 13.96
C THR A 138 -2.76 -21.11 12.93
N TYR A 139 -1.48 -21.39 12.66
CA TYR A 139 -0.71 -20.76 11.58
C TYR A 139 -0.52 -21.69 10.36
N SER A 140 -1.22 -22.83 10.36
CA SER A 140 -1.22 -23.78 9.24
C SER A 140 -1.84 -23.14 8.00
N ASN A 141 -1.11 -23.18 6.91
CA ASN A 141 -1.62 -22.75 5.62
C ASN A 141 -2.54 -23.83 5.03
N ALA A 142 -3.81 -23.51 4.83
CA ALA A 142 -4.75 -24.42 4.16
C ALA A 142 -4.75 -24.24 2.62
N TRP A 143 -4.21 -23.15 2.08
CA TRP A 143 -4.25 -22.86 0.64
C TRP A 143 -3.51 -23.87 -0.24
N ASN A 144 -2.50 -24.53 0.31
CA ASN A 144 -1.75 -25.58 -0.38
C ASN A 144 -2.31 -27.00 -0.13
N THR A 145 -3.45 -27.14 0.54
CA THR A 145 -4.09 -28.43 0.84
C THR A 145 -5.44 -28.56 0.15
N GLU A 146 -5.96 -29.79 0.10
CA GLU A 146 -7.28 -30.09 -0.47
C GLU A 146 -8.45 -29.54 0.38
N LEU A 147 -8.17 -29.13 1.62
CA LEU A 147 -9.17 -28.54 2.50
C LEU A 147 -9.31 -27.02 2.30
N GLY A 148 -8.35 -26.38 1.62
CA GLY A 148 -8.34 -24.94 1.41
C GLY A 148 -9.26 -24.45 0.31
N LEU A 149 -9.58 -23.17 0.39
CA LEU A 149 -10.40 -22.43 -0.58
C LEU A 149 -9.92 -22.60 -2.04
N PRO A 150 -8.61 -22.55 -2.37
CA PRO A 150 -8.15 -22.71 -3.76
C PRO A 150 -8.52 -24.07 -4.36
N TYR A 151 -8.40 -25.15 -3.58
CA TYR A 151 -8.79 -26.47 -4.05
C TYR A 151 -10.29 -26.59 -4.27
N LYS A 152 -11.11 -26.01 -3.39
CA LYS A 152 -12.57 -26.03 -3.54
C LYS A 152 -13.04 -25.27 -4.78
N ILE A 153 -12.32 -24.24 -5.20
CA ILE A 153 -12.64 -23.46 -6.41
C ILE A 153 -12.18 -24.19 -7.68
N PHE A 154 -10.97 -24.76 -7.69
CA PHE A 154 -10.36 -25.31 -8.91
C PHE A 154 -10.40 -26.84 -9.05
N GLY A 155 -10.73 -27.57 -7.99
CA GLY A 155 -10.80 -29.03 -7.94
C GLY A 155 -9.47 -29.74 -8.23
N THR A 156 -9.54 -31.02 -8.56
CA THR A 156 -8.41 -31.89 -8.95
C THR A 156 -7.86 -31.61 -10.36
N THR A 157 -8.00 -30.39 -10.86
CA THR A 157 -7.48 -30.03 -12.18
C THR A 157 -5.96 -29.92 -12.15
N SER A 158 -5.31 -30.14 -13.30
CA SER A 158 -3.85 -29.93 -13.46
C SER A 158 -3.40 -28.52 -13.04
N LYS A 159 -4.32 -27.55 -13.08
CA LYS A 159 -4.11 -26.19 -12.60
C LYS A 159 -3.85 -26.12 -11.08
N TRP A 160 -4.55 -26.91 -10.27
CA TRP A 160 -4.34 -26.92 -8.82
C TRP A 160 -2.99 -27.52 -8.43
N LEU A 161 -2.56 -28.60 -9.07
CA LEU A 161 -1.25 -29.22 -8.81
C LEU A 161 -0.09 -28.26 -9.04
N GLY A 162 -0.14 -27.45 -10.11
CA GLY A 162 0.84 -26.38 -10.33
C GLY A 162 0.73 -25.27 -9.27
N LEU A 163 -0.51 -24.85 -8.98
CA LEU A 163 -0.80 -23.76 -8.04
C LEU A 163 -0.38 -24.07 -6.60
N SER A 164 -0.63 -25.28 -6.09
CA SER A 164 -0.36 -25.67 -4.70
C SER A 164 1.12 -25.54 -4.31
N THR A 165 2.04 -25.80 -5.27
CA THR A 165 3.49 -25.63 -5.08
C THR A 165 3.94 -24.18 -4.93
N LEU A 166 3.11 -23.24 -5.40
CA LEU A 166 3.35 -21.80 -5.35
C LEU A 166 2.71 -21.18 -4.11
N LEU A 167 1.62 -21.77 -3.63
CA LEU A 167 0.86 -21.31 -2.47
C LEU A 167 1.50 -21.69 -1.13
N THR A 168 2.82 -21.87 -1.05
CA THR A 168 3.52 -22.06 0.23
C THR A 168 3.54 -20.74 1.02
N THR A 169 3.41 -20.82 2.34
CA THR A 169 3.35 -19.66 3.25
C THR A 169 4.35 -18.54 2.93
N PRO A 170 5.68 -18.80 2.84
CA PRO A 170 6.64 -17.74 2.60
C PRO A 170 6.48 -17.07 1.22
N LYS A 171 6.13 -17.85 0.17
CA LYS A 171 5.93 -17.32 -1.18
C LYS A 171 4.70 -16.41 -1.23
N VAL A 172 3.60 -16.83 -0.60
CA VAL A 172 2.35 -16.05 -0.56
C VAL A 172 2.56 -14.73 0.16
N LEU A 173 3.18 -14.75 1.35
CA LEU A 173 3.50 -13.53 2.09
C LEU A 173 4.41 -12.60 1.29
N LEU A 174 5.46 -13.15 0.66
CA LEU A 174 6.41 -12.36 -0.12
C LEU A 174 5.75 -11.71 -1.33
N VAL A 175 4.86 -12.43 -2.04
CA VAL A 175 4.12 -11.88 -3.18
C VAL A 175 3.23 -10.74 -2.73
N PHE A 176 2.36 -10.95 -1.74
CA PHE A 176 1.48 -9.88 -1.25
C PHE A 176 2.25 -8.69 -0.69
N TRP A 177 3.33 -8.94 0.05
CA TRP A 177 4.16 -7.88 0.60
C TRP A 177 4.82 -7.06 -0.52
N ASN A 178 5.40 -7.71 -1.53
CA ASN A 178 6.04 -7.02 -2.64
C ASN A 178 5.05 -6.21 -3.49
N THR A 179 3.90 -6.77 -3.86
CA THR A 179 2.92 -6.03 -4.67
C THR A 179 2.36 -4.84 -3.91
N THR A 180 2.06 -5.02 -2.61
CA THR A 180 1.61 -3.92 -1.74
C THR A 180 2.68 -2.84 -1.59
N PHE A 181 3.93 -3.24 -1.35
CA PHE A 181 5.06 -2.32 -1.17
C PHE A 181 5.33 -1.51 -2.43
N LEU A 182 5.43 -2.17 -3.58
CA LEU A 182 5.64 -1.52 -4.87
C LEU A 182 4.47 -0.59 -5.22
N GLY A 183 3.23 -1.01 -4.97
CA GLY A 183 2.04 -0.18 -5.18
C GLY A 183 2.03 1.09 -4.33
N PHE A 184 2.31 0.98 -3.02
CA PHE A 184 2.42 2.15 -2.15
C PHE A 184 3.60 3.04 -2.48
N LEU A 185 4.74 2.47 -2.88
CA LEU A 185 5.89 3.25 -3.29
C LEU A 185 5.58 4.03 -4.58
N PHE A 186 4.93 3.39 -5.55
CA PHE A 186 4.47 4.04 -6.79
C PHE A 186 3.52 5.20 -6.49
N ILE A 187 2.45 4.98 -5.73
CA ILE A 187 1.46 6.01 -5.38
C ILE A 187 2.11 7.13 -4.56
N GLY A 188 2.94 6.76 -3.59
CA GLY A 188 3.61 7.73 -2.71
C GLY A 188 4.59 8.62 -3.49
N LEU A 189 5.31 8.06 -4.48
CA LEU A 189 6.20 8.84 -5.34
C LEU A 189 5.43 9.71 -6.33
N PHE A 190 4.32 9.23 -6.86
CA PHE A 190 3.40 10.05 -7.64
C PHE A 190 2.94 11.27 -6.83
N ILE A 191 2.47 11.06 -5.60
CA ILE A 191 2.08 12.14 -4.67
C ILE A 191 3.26 13.07 -4.40
N CYS A 192 4.45 12.53 -4.13
CA CYS A 192 5.65 13.31 -3.86
C CYS A 192 6.05 14.20 -5.04
N MET A 193 5.98 13.67 -6.26
CA MET A 193 6.21 14.44 -7.49
C MET A 193 5.13 15.51 -7.67
N MET A 194 3.84 15.16 -7.58
CA MET A 194 2.73 16.11 -7.72
C MET A 194 2.83 17.24 -6.70
N LYS A 195 3.28 16.94 -5.48
CA LYS A 195 3.50 17.91 -4.41
C LYS A 195 4.56 18.97 -4.75
N VAL A 196 5.44 18.71 -5.71
CA VAL A 196 6.36 19.73 -6.23
C VAL A 196 5.62 20.74 -7.13
N ILE A 197 4.53 20.33 -7.78
CA ILE A 197 3.87 21.09 -8.86
C ILE A 197 2.61 21.80 -8.36
N VAL A 198 1.75 21.10 -7.62
CA VAL A 198 0.39 21.54 -7.28
C VAL A 198 0.12 21.55 -5.78
N SER A 199 -0.97 22.21 -5.38
CA SER A 199 -1.44 22.23 -3.98
C SER A 199 -2.08 20.90 -3.58
N ASN A 200 -2.24 20.68 -2.27
CA ASN A 200 -2.80 19.43 -1.71
C ASN A 200 -4.18 19.08 -2.28
N LEU A 201 -5.04 20.07 -2.49
CA LEU A 201 -6.38 19.86 -3.04
C LEU A 201 -6.32 19.14 -4.39
N TYR A 202 -5.43 19.58 -5.28
CA TYR A 202 -5.27 18.97 -6.60
C TYR A 202 -4.69 17.57 -6.54
N ILE A 203 -3.79 17.30 -5.59
CA ILE A 203 -3.28 15.94 -5.35
C ILE A 203 -4.42 15.01 -4.99
N TYR A 204 -5.28 15.41 -4.03
CA TYR A 204 -6.43 14.60 -3.63
C TYR A 204 -7.42 14.39 -4.78
N LEU A 205 -7.72 15.43 -5.56
CA LEU A 205 -8.55 15.31 -6.76
C LEU A 205 -7.95 14.32 -7.78
N SER A 206 -6.64 14.38 -8.03
CA SER A 206 -5.96 13.43 -8.92
C SER A 206 -6.07 11.99 -8.42
N ILE A 207 -5.89 11.76 -7.11
CA ILE A 207 -6.05 10.42 -6.53
C ILE A 207 -7.50 9.94 -6.69
N ILE A 208 -8.50 10.76 -6.39
CA ILE A 208 -9.92 10.39 -6.56
C ILE A 208 -10.22 10.04 -8.01
N ILE A 209 -9.71 10.81 -8.97
CA ILE A 209 -9.89 10.52 -10.41
C ILE A 209 -9.26 9.17 -10.77
N ILE A 210 -8.04 8.89 -10.31
CA ILE A 210 -7.37 7.60 -10.54
C ILE A 210 -8.21 6.45 -9.96
N LEU A 211 -8.68 6.59 -8.72
CA LEU A 211 -9.53 5.60 -8.07
C LEU A 211 -10.82 5.33 -8.86
N PHE A 212 -11.46 6.39 -9.36
CA PHE A 212 -12.68 6.30 -10.16
C PHE A 212 -12.43 5.63 -11.51
N MET A 213 -11.36 6.02 -12.21
CA MET A 213 -10.95 5.41 -13.48
C MET A 213 -10.66 3.91 -13.31
N ASP A 214 -10.01 3.53 -12.22
CA ASP A 214 -9.73 2.14 -11.87
C ASP A 214 -11.00 1.35 -11.58
N PHE A 215 -11.92 1.92 -10.80
CA PHE A 215 -13.18 1.27 -10.43
C PHE A 215 -14.05 0.96 -11.66
N PHE A 216 -14.16 1.93 -12.58
CA PHE A 216 -14.95 1.78 -13.82
C PHE A 216 -14.15 1.17 -14.98
N ASN A 217 -12.87 0.85 -14.79
CA ASN A 217 -11.96 0.34 -15.81
C ASN A 217 -11.96 1.17 -17.11
N MET A 218 -12.05 2.50 -17.01
CA MET A 218 -12.35 3.38 -18.14
C MET A 218 -11.25 3.43 -19.21
N LEU A 219 -9.98 3.23 -18.83
CA LEU A 219 -8.82 3.40 -19.72
C LEU A 219 -8.15 2.08 -20.09
N GLY A 220 -8.67 0.94 -19.62
CA GLY A 220 -8.02 -0.38 -19.78
C GLY A 220 -6.68 -0.53 -19.03
N VAL A 221 -6.12 0.56 -18.50
CA VAL A 221 -4.95 0.60 -17.63
C VAL A 221 -5.43 0.91 -16.22
N THR A 222 -5.19 -0.02 -15.29
CA THR A 222 -5.65 0.09 -13.90
C THR A 222 -4.46 0.02 -12.96
N VAL A 223 -4.25 1.05 -12.13
CA VAL A 223 -3.10 1.14 -11.22
C VAL A 223 -3.35 0.32 -9.95
N ILE A 224 -4.52 0.49 -9.34
CA ILE A 224 -4.91 -0.09 -8.05
C ILE A 224 -5.23 -1.57 -8.20
N ARG A 225 -5.91 -1.95 -9.28
CA ARG A 225 -6.18 -3.36 -9.58
C ARG A 225 -4.89 -4.18 -9.72
N GLN A 226 -3.80 -3.55 -10.15
CA GLN A 226 -2.49 -4.21 -10.25
C GLN A 226 -1.78 -4.40 -8.90
N ILE A 227 -2.19 -3.66 -7.86
CA ILE A 227 -1.66 -3.81 -6.49
C ILE A 227 -2.24 -5.07 -5.84
N SER A 228 -3.55 -5.31 -6.00
CA SER A 228 -4.23 -6.51 -5.50
C SER A 228 -3.82 -7.75 -6.30
N VAL A 229 -3.67 -8.89 -5.62
CA VAL A 229 -3.37 -10.19 -6.23
C VAL A 229 -4.56 -11.13 -6.06
N THR A 230 -5.45 -11.12 -7.04
CA THR A 230 -6.65 -11.96 -7.14
C THR A 230 -6.33 -13.41 -7.50
N GLY A 231 -7.30 -14.32 -7.31
CA GLY A 231 -7.17 -15.73 -7.70
C GLY A 231 -6.79 -15.94 -9.18
N ASN A 232 -7.25 -15.08 -10.08
CA ASN A 232 -6.88 -15.14 -11.50
C ASN A 232 -5.39 -14.84 -11.74
N GLN A 233 -4.81 -13.93 -10.96
CA GLN A 233 -3.37 -13.62 -11.04
C GLN A 233 -2.51 -14.75 -10.47
N TRP A 234 -3.02 -15.48 -9.47
CA TRP A 234 -2.36 -16.70 -8.97
C TRP A 234 -2.30 -17.81 -10.03
N LEU A 235 -3.30 -17.91 -10.92
CA LEU A 235 -3.26 -18.83 -12.06
C LEU A 235 -2.30 -18.37 -13.17
N ASN A 236 -2.00 -17.08 -13.25
CA ASN A 236 -1.09 -16.50 -14.23
C ASN A 236 -0.01 -15.66 -13.52
N ILE A 237 0.99 -16.33 -12.95
CA ILE A 237 2.11 -15.69 -12.24
C ILE A 237 2.82 -14.64 -13.12
N GLY A 238 2.84 -14.84 -14.44
CA GLY A 238 3.39 -13.88 -15.38
C GLY A 238 2.75 -12.50 -15.25
N SER A 239 1.45 -12.44 -14.93
CA SER A 239 0.75 -11.17 -14.65
C SER A 239 1.24 -10.49 -13.37
N ILE A 240 1.55 -11.23 -12.30
CA ILE A 240 2.11 -10.68 -11.06
C ILE A 240 3.49 -10.08 -11.34
N PHE A 241 4.33 -10.79 -12.09
CA PHE A 241 5.65 -10.31 -12.48
C PHE A 241 5.57 -9.06 -13.37
N PHE A 242 4.66 -9.04 -14.34
CA PHE A 242 4.44 -7.88 -15.19
C PHE A 242 3.98 -6.66 -14.38
N ASN A 243 3.07 -6.84 -13.42
CA ASN A 243 2.64 -5.78 -12.51
C ASN A 243 3.82 -5.23 -11.67
N ALA A 244 4.70 -6.11 -11.18
CA ALA A 244 5.90 -5.69 -10.45
C ALA A 244 6.84 -4.84 -11.33
N LEU A 245 7.08 -5.26 -12.58
CA LEU A 245 7.86 -4.47 -13.54
C LEU A 245 7.20 -3.11 -13.83
N TYR A 246 5.88 -3.10 -14.05
CA TYR A 246 5.10 -1.88 -14.25
C TYR A 246 5.32 -0.88 -13.10
N PHE A 247 5.21 -1.33 -11.85
CA PHE A 247 5.46 -0.47 -10.70
C PHE A 247 6.92 0.01 -10.63
N ILE A 248 7.90 -0.86 -10.89
CA ILE A 248 9.32 -0.49 -10.88
C ILE A 248 9.59 0.61 -11.92
N PHE A 249 9.10 0.47 -13.15
CA PHE A 249 9.26 1.48 -14.19
C PHE A 249 8.62 2.81 -13.78
N GLY A 250 7.41 2.77 -13.22
CA GLY A 250 6.74 3.97 -12.72
C GLY A 250 7.46 4.64 -11.56
N ILE A 251 7.99 3.86 -10.61
CA ILE A 251 8.80 4.35 -9.49
C ILE A 251 10.03 5.09 -10.01
N VAL A 252 10.76 4.49 -10.95
CA VAL A 252 11.95 5.12 -11.57
C VAL A 252 11.54 6.39 -12.32
N PHE A 253 10.46 6.33 -13.09
CA PHE A 253 9.94 7.48 -13.84
C PHE A 253 9.60 8.67 -12.91
N PHE A 254 8.79 8.45 -11.87
CA PHE A 254 8.43 9.51 -10.93
C PHE A 254 9.62 10.02 -10.12
N TYR A 255 10.56 9.14 -9.76
CA TYR A 255 11.79 9.54 -9.10
C TYR A 255 12.61 10.52 -9.97
N LEU A 256 12.86 10.15 -11.23
CA LEU A 256 13.67 10.96 -12.15
C LEU A 256 12.96 12.26 -12.52
N LEU A 257 11.66 12.19 -12.86
CA LEU A 257 10.88 13.36 -13.24
C LEU A 257 10.74 14.35 -12.09
N GLY A 258 10.42 13.88 -10.89
CA GLY A 258 10.33 14.75 -9.70
C GLY A 258 11.67 15.38 -9.33
N LYS A 259 12.77 14.64 -9.48
CA LYS A 259 14.13 15.18 -9.31
C LYS A 259 14.44 16.28 -10.34
N TYR A 260 14.11 16.05 -11.61
CA TYR A 260 14.31 17.01 -12.70
C TYR A 260 13.53 18.31 -12.45
N ILE A 261 12.23 18.22 -12.17
CA ILE A 261 11.37 19.40 -11.91
C ILE A 261 11.89 20.20 -10.71
N ASN A 262 12.35 19.52 -9.65
CA ASN A 262 12.83 20.21 -8.45
C ASN A 262 14.19 20.92 -8.67
N LEU A 263 15.02 20.41 -9.59
CA LEU A 263 16.28 21.04 -10.02
C LEU A 263 16.04 22.27 -10.90
N GLU A 264 15.09 22.21 -11.82
CA GLU A 264 14.77 23.34 -12.71
C GLU A 264 14.31 24.56 -11.90
N LYS A 265 13.57 24.34 -10.81
CA LYS A 265 13.17 25.40 -9.87
C LYS A 265 14.35 26.11 -9.18
N ASP A 266 15.51 25.46 -9.03
CA ASP A 266 16.73 26.14 -8.53
C ASP A 266 17.32 27.08 -9.58
N GLN A 267 17.33 26.68 -10.85
CA GLN A 267 17.92 27.47 -11.94
C GLN A 267 17.11 28.73 -12.24
N TYR A 268 15.79 28.66 -12.16
CA TYR A 268 14.92 29.82 -12.35
C TYR A 268 15.12 30.90 -11.27
N LEU A 269 15.24 30.50 -10.00
CA LEU A 269 15.49 31.45 -8.90
C LEU A 269 16.87 32.11 -8.98
N GLY A 270 17.87 31.40 -9.50
CA GLY A 270 19.20 31.98 -9.77
C GLY A 270 19.24 32.93 -10.97
N ARG A 271 18.29 32.82 -11.92
CA ARG A 271 18.20 33.70 -13.11
C ARG A 271 17.35 34.94 -12.87
N THR A 272 16.37 34.89 -11.97
CA THR A 272 15.56 36.05 -11.58
C THR A 272 16.20 36.88 -10.46
N GLY A 273 17.54 36.89 -10.38
CA GLY A 273 18.31 37.56 -9.33
C GLY A 273 17.91 39.03 -9.16
N VAL A 274 17.09 39.25 -8.13
CA VAL A 274 17.19 40.37 -7.19
C VAL A 274 18.34 40.05 -6.23
#